data_AF-A0A7W7L2M1-F1
#
_entry.id   AF-A0A7W7L2M1-F1
#
_cell.length_a   1.000
_cell.length_b   1.000
_cell.length_c   1.000
_cell.angle_alpha   90.00
_cell.angle_beta   90.00
_cell.angle_gamma   90.00
#
_symmetry.space_group_name_H-M   'P 1'
#
loop_
_entity.id
_entity.type
_entity.pdbx_description
1 polymer ?
#
loop_
_entity_poly.entity_id
_entity_poly.type
_entity_poly.pdbx_seq_one_letter_code
_entity_poly.pdbx_strand_id
1 'polypeptide(L)'
;MTALRWNHDHGSLDEALRRAGYYPELVAHAIAVELEGRTALAHLVHVDTHFDYEEIHRHITVLVVAGDVLLAVHLDDHAADPAGQAVLAQVSTEMVPLRSIESVLLTTGHAHPERFRPQDPVAEMTLGVQWAGGQRVDLQPAGCADPRCDADHGYTGTTAREDLVIRVAADAEGQGAVDAALHFARVLRRAHLAVAA
;
A
#
# COMPACT_ATOMS: atom_id res chain seq x y z
N MET A 1 -2.20 24.46 -19.25
CA MET A 1 -1.62 23.19 -18.73
C MET A 1 -0.60 23.56 -17.65
N THR A 2 -1.09 23.95 -16.48
CA THR A 2 -0.27 24.50 -15.40
C THR A 2 0.16 23.35 -14.50
N ALA A 3 1.46 23.08 -14.45
CA ALA A 3 2.05 22.08 -13.55
C ALA A 3 1.82 22.50 -12.10
N LEU A 4 0.97 21.75 -11.38
CA LEU A 4 0.75 21.89 -9.95
C LEU A 4 2.01 21.43 -9.20
N ARG A 5 2.68 22.36 -8.52
CA ARG A 5 3.87 22.06 -7.71
C ARG A 5 3.45 21.57 -6.32
N TRP A 6 3.56 20.26 -6.11
CA TRP A 6 3.32 19.58 -4.84
C TRP A 6 4.58 19.65 -3.96
N ASN A 7 4.75 20.67 -3.12
CA ASN A 7 5.97 20.80 -2.31
C ASN A 7 5.78 20.25 -0.89
N HIS A 8 6.33 19.08 -0.62
CA HIS A 8 6.61 18.55 0.73
C HIS A 8 8.08 18.09 0.76
N ASP A 9 8.73 18.09 1.93
CA ASP A 9 10.16 17.74 2.11
C ASP A 9 10.59 16.35 1.56
N HIS A 10 9.64 15.55 1.06
CA HIS A 10 9.84 14.22 0.47
C HIS A 10 9.71 14.20 -1.08
N GLY A 11 9.64 15.38 -1.73
CA GLY A 11 9.47 15.54 -3.18
C GLY A 11 8.01 15.60 -3.62
N SER A 12 7.78 16.00 -4.86
CA SER A 12 6.44 16.02 -5.47
C SER A 12 5.98 14.62 -5.92
N LEU A 13 4.66 14.43 -6.05
CA LEU A 13 4.08 13.17 -6.56
C LEU A 13 4.68 12.80 -7.92
N ASP A 14 4.82 13.76 -8.83
CA ASP A 14 5.41 13.54 -10.15
C ASP A 14 6.88 13.08 -10.08
N GLU A 15 7.66 13.61 -9.12
CA GLU A 15 9.03 13.16 -8.88
C GLU A 15 9.07 11.74 -8.31
N ALA A 16 8.16 11.41 -7.40
CA ALA A 16 8.05 10.07 -6.82
C ALA A 16 7.66 9.03 -7.89
N LEU A 17 6.69 9.34 -8.75
CA LEU A 17 6.29 8.47 -9.86
C LEU A 17 7.43 8.27 -10.86
N ARG A 18 8.11 9.34 -11.27
CA ARG A 18 9.28 9.24 -12.17
C ARG A 18 10.41 8.43 -11.56
N ARG A 19 10.66 8.56 -10.25
CA ARG A 19 11.67 7.77 -9.53
C ARG A 19 11.28 6.28 -9.47
N ALA A 20 10.00 5.97 -9.30
CA ALA A 20 9.48 4.61 -9.32
C ALA A 20 9.62 3.95 -10.71
N GLY A 21 9.49 4.74 -11.79
CA GLY A 21 9.89 4.31 -13.13
C GLY A 21 8.99 3.27 -13.80
N TYR A 22 7.80 3.01 -13.25
CA TYR A 22 6.85 2.03 -13.79
C TYR A 22 5.58 2.74 -14.28
N TYR A 23 5.49 2.94 -15.61
CA TYR A 23 4.46 3.70 -16.31
C TYR A 23 4.07 5.05 -15.66
N PRO A 24 5.05 5.92 -15.32
CA PRO A 24 4.79 7.11 -14.48
C PRO A 24 3.76 8.07 -15.07
N GLU A 25 3.75 8.23 -16.40
CA GLU A 25 2.81 9.13 -17.08
C GLU A 25 1.37 8.59 -17.04
N LEU A 26 1.19 7.28 -17.21
CA LEU A 26 -0.11 6.62 -17.15
C LEU A 26 -0.69 6.69 -15.72
N VAL A 27 0.15 6.39 -14.72
CA VAL A 27 -0.26 6.46 -13.31
C VAL A 27 -0.59 7.90 -12.91
N ALA A 28 0.26 8.88 -13.30
CA ALA A 28 -0.02 10.29 -13.05
C ALA A 28 -1.33 10.75 -13.70
N HIS A 29 -1.61 10.29 -14.93
CA HIS A 29 -2.85 10.59 -15.62
C HIS A 29 -4.06 10.02 -14.87
N ALA A 30 -4.03 8.74 -14.48
CA ALA A 30 -5.10 8.12 -13.72
C ALA A 30 -5.38 8.85 -12.40
N ILE A 31 -4.33 9.19 -11.64
CA ILE A 31 -4.47 9.97 -10.41
C ILE A 31 -5.08 11.34 -10.68
N ALA A 32 -4.65 12.05 -11.72
CA ALA A 32 -5.16 13.36 -12.05
C ALA A 32 -6.65 13.34 -12.43
N VAL A 33 -7.09 12.30 -13.14
CA VAL A 33 -8.51 12.07 -13.47
C VAL A 33 -9.32 11.87 -12.19
N GLU A 34 -8.91 10.95 -11.32
CA GLU A 34 -9.64 10.62 -10.09
C GLU A 34 -9.66 11.77 -9.07
N LEU A 35 -8.57 12.53 -8.96
CA LEU A 35 -8.53 13.63 -8.00
C LEU A 35 -9.47 14.79 -8.38
N GLU A 36 -9.87 14.93 -9.64
CA GLU A 36 -10.78 15.99 -10.11
C GLU A 36 -10.40 17.41 -9.61
N GLY A 37 -9.10 17.69 -9.49
CA GLY A 37 -8.58 18.98 -8.99
C GLY A 37 -8.41 19.08 -7.46
N ARG A 38 -8.70 18.03 -6.69
CA ARG A 38 -8.35 17.94 -5.27
C ARG A 38 -6.84 18.06 -5.09
N THR A 39 -6.44 18.78 -4.05
CA THR A 39 -5.02 18.94 -3.70
C THR A 39 -4.55 17.73 -2.88
N ALA A 40 -3.58 16.98 -3.39
CA ALA A 40 -2.83 15.97 -2.65
C ALA A 40 -2.09 16.60 -1.45
N LEU A 41 -2.44 16.14 -0.24
CA LEU A 41 -1.83 16.50 1.03
C LEU A 41 -0.58 15.66 1.30
N ALA A 42 -0.61 14.38 0.94
CA ALA A 42 0.53 13.48 1.00
C ALA A 42 0.35 12.34 0.00
N HIS A 43 1.44 11.71 -0.39
CA HIS A 43 1.43 10.53 -1.25
C HIS A 43 2.45 9.50 -0.80
N LEU A 44 2.21 8.25 -1.19
CA LEU A 44 3.15 7.14 -1.07
C LEU A 44 3.15 6.39 -2.39
N VAL A 45 4.33 6.20 -2.98
CA VAL A 45 4.53 5.39 -4.18
C VAL A 45 5.36 4.19 -3.78
N HIS A 46 4.82 2.99 -3.98
CA HIS A 46 5.48 1.73 -3.68
C HIS A 46 5.47 0.86 -4.94
N VAL A 47 6.64 0.34 -5.31
CA VAL A 47 6.78 -0.62 -6.40
C VAL A 47 7.20 -1.93 -5.79
N ASP A 48 6.40 -2.96 -6.04
CA ASP A 48 6.74 -4.33 -5.69
C ASP A 48 7.21 -5.06 -6.97
N THR A 49 8.22 -5.90 -6.83
CA THR A 49 8.74 -6.73 -7.92
C THR A 49 8.75 -8.17 -7.44
N HIS A 50 7.78 -8.93 -7.90
CA HIS A 50 7.69 -10.35 -7.65
C HIS A 50 8.35 -11.12 -8.79
N PHE A 51 9.09 -12.15 -8.43
CA PHE A 51 9.65 -13.12 -9.36
C PHE A 51 8.85 -14.42 -9.22
N ASP A 52 8.18 -14.85 -10.28
CA ASP A 52 7.76 -16.24 -10.42
C ASP A 52 8.77 -16.98 -11.33
N TYR A 53 8.70 -18.31 -11.38
CA TYR A 53 9.59 -19.16 -12.17
C TYR A 53 9.57 -18.84 -13.67
N GLU A 54 8.52 -18.17 -14.16
CA GLU A 54 8.35 -17.86 -15.59
C GLU A 54 8.39 -16.36 -15.91
N GLU A 55 8.00 -15.46 -14.99
CA GLU A 55 7.85 -14.02 -15.28
C GLU A 55 8.20 -13.09 -14.09
N ILE A 56 8.58 -11.86 -14.43
CA ILE A 56 8.77 -10.77 -13.47
C ILE A 56 7.50 -9.93 -13.46
N HIS A 57 6.76 -9.97 -12.36
CA HIS A 57 5.58 -9.12 -12.16
C HIS A 57 5.99 -7.87 -11.39
N ARG A 58 5.95 -6.73 -12.07
CA ARG A 58 6.08 -5.43 -11.43
C ARG A 58 4.70 -4.89 -11.15
N HIS A 59 4.50 -4.44 -9.92
CA HIS A 59 3.27 -3.84 -9.46
C HIS A 59 3.60 -2.47 -8.87
N ILE A 60 2.80 -1.45 -9.17
CA ILE A 60 2.90 -0.17 -8.48
C ILE A 60 1.60 0.12 -7.73
N THR A 61 1.75 0.41 -6.45
CA THR A 61 0.70 0.98 -5.60
C THR A 61 1.02 2.44 -5.31
N VAL A 62 0.06 3.32 -5.57
CA VAL A 62 0.14 4.74 -5.22
C VAL A 62 -1.02 5.11 -4.33
N LEU A 63 -0.71 5.69 -3.18
CA LEU A 63 -1.69 6.22 -2.26
C LEU A 63 -1.61 7.74 -2.25
N VAL A 64 -2.75 8.40 -2.25
CA VAL A 64 -2.84 9.86 -2.18
C VAL A 64 -3.91 10.27 -1.17
N VAL A 65 -3.54 11.02 -0.14
CA VAL A 65 -4.49 11.67 0.76
C VAL A 65 -4.86 13.02 0.16
N ALA A 66 -6.13 13.27 -0.12
CA ALA A 66 -6.59 14.52 -0.74
C ALA A 66 -7.94 14.97 -0.18
N GLY A 67 -7.91 16.01 0.67
CA GLY A 67 -9.12 16.46 1.39
C GLY A 67 -9.63 15.39 2.36
N ASP A 68 -10.84 14.89 2.11
CA ASP A 68 -11.54 13.90 2.95
C ASP A 68 -11.50 12.47 2.37
N VAL A 69 -10.64 12.21 1.37
CA VAL A 69 -10.47 10.90 0.74
C VAL A 69 -9.02 10.42 0.74
N LEU A 70 -8.85 9.10 0.76
CA LEU A 70 -7.67 8.37 0.37
C LEU A 70 -7.94 7.77 -1.02
N LEU A 71 -7.14 8.13 -2.02
CA LEU A 71 -7.15 7.49 -3.32
C LEU A 71 -6.06 6.41 -3.33
N ALA A 72 -6.43 5.16 -3.61
CA ALA A 72 -5.51 4.07 -3.92
C ALA A 72 -5.51 3.83 -5.42
N VAL A 73 -4.32 3.74 -6.02
CA VAL A 73 -4.14 3.42 -7.44
C VAL A 73 -3.18 2.26 -7.54
N HIS A 74 -3.59 1.24 -8.28
CA HIS A 74 -2.81 0.04 -8.55
C HIS A 74 -2.59 -0.07 -10.05
N LEU A 75 -1.37 -0.39 -10.47
CA LEU A 75 -1.08 -0.75 -11.84
C LEU A 75 -0.24 -2.01 -11.90
N ASP A 76 -0.73 -2.93 -12.72
CA ASP A 76 -0.05 -4.15 -13.16
C ASP A 76 -0.03 -4.19 -14.69
N ASP A 77 0.92 -4.94 -15.27
CA ASP A 77 0.89 -5.29 -16.67
C ASP A 77 1.08 -6.80 -16.91
N HIS A 78 0.60 -7.25 -18.06
CA HIS A 78 0.76 -8.64 -18.51
C HIS A 78 0.88 -8.71 -20.03
N ALA A 79 1.45 -9.81 -20.51
CA ALA A 79 1.49 -10.12 -21.94
C ALA A 79 0.06 -10.22 -22.49
N ALA A 80 -0.23 -9.45 -23.55
CA ALA A 80 -1.53 -9.42 -24.21
C ALA A 80 -1.62 -10.38 -25.40
N ASP A 81 -0.50 -11.02 -25.79
CA ASP A 81 -0.44 -12.02 -26.84
C ASP A 81 0.50 -13.19 -26.46
N PRO A 82 0.34 -14.38 -27.08
CA PRO A 82 1.16 -15.54 -26.78
C PRO A 82 2.65 -15.41 -27.14
N ALA A 83 3.01 -14.40 -27.94
CA ALA A 83 4.39 -14.12 -28.33
C ALA A 83 5.07 -13.10 -27.39
N GLY A 84 4.34 -12.53 -26.43
CA GLY A 84 4.83 -11.51 -25.50
C GLY A 84 5.17 -10.17 -26.16
N GLN A 85 4.64 -9.89 -27.36
CA GLN A 85 5.01 -8.69 -28.13
C GLN A 85 4.15 -7.46 -27.78
N ALA A 86 2.92 -7.69 -27.32
CA ALA A 86 2.03 -6.69 -26.79
C ALA A 86 1.90 -6.83 -25.28
N VAL A 87 1.82 -5.69 -24.59
CA VAL A 87 1.63 -5.59 -23.14
C VAL A 87 0.32 -4.84 -22.88
N LEU A 88 -0.51 -5.37 -21.99
CA LEU A 88 -1.70 -4.69 -21.49
C LEU A 88 -1.46 -4.26 -20.05
N ALA A 89 -1.49 -2.95 -19.80
CA ALA A 89 -1.48 -2.38 -18.46
C ALA A 89 -2.90 -2.24 -17.94
N GLN A 90 -3.16 -2.75 -16.73
CA GLN A 90 -4.41 -2.60 -16.00
C GLN A 90 -4.21 -1.60 -14.88
N VAL A 91 -5.00 -0.51 -14.88
CA VAL A 91 -5.00 0.49 -13.81
C VAL A 91 -6.30 0.37 -13.03
N SER A 92 -6.20 0.11 -11.74
CA SER A 92 -7.35 0.07 -10.82
C SER A 92 -7.26 1.26 -9.88
N THR A 93 -8.37 1.98 -9.71
CA THR A 93 -8.48 3.14 -8.82
C THR A 93 -9.56 2.89 -7.78
N GLU A 94 -9.30 3.25 -6.53
CA GLU A 94 -10.28 3.18 -5.45
C GLU A 94 -10.23 4.47 -4.62
N MET A 95 -11.35 5.20 -4.61
CA MET A 95 -11.50 6.39 -3.79
C MET A 95 -12.23 6.06 -2.49
N VAL A 96 -11.49 6.10 -1.39
CA VAL A 96 -11.94 5.71 -0.05
C VAL A 96 -12.21 6.97 0.78
N PRO A 97 -13.45 7.23 1.23
CA PRO A 97 -13.70 8.29 2.19
C PRO A 97 -12.93 8.02 3.49
N LEU A 98 -12.22 9.01 4.02
CA LEU A 98 -11.43 8.85 5.25
C LEU A 98 -12.29 8.48 6.48
N ARG A 99 -13.58 8.81 6.45
CA ARG A 99 -14.58 8.41 7.45
C ARG A 99 -14.95 6.93 7.41
N SER A 100 -14.69 6.26 6.29
CA SER A 100 -14.95 4.83 6.09
C SER A 100 -13.77 3.96 6.49
N ILE A 101 -12.59 4.55 6.69
CA ILE A 101 -11.43 3.85 7.22
C ILE A 101 -11.74 3.46 8.66
N GLU A 102 -11.70 2.17 8.98
CA GLU A 102 -11.89 1.63 10.33
C GLU A 102 -10.62 1.74 11.17
N SER A 103 -9.45 1.55 10.53
CA SER A 103 -8.16 1.54 11.21
C SER A 103 -7.00 1.89 10.29
N VAL A 104 -5.98 2.54 10.87
CA VAL A 104 -4.68 2.82 10.24
C VAL A 104 -3.55 2.33 11.13
N LEU A 105 -3.11 1.09 10.92
CA LEU A 105 -2.03 0.45 11.64
C LEU A 105 -0.66 0.86 11.09
N LEU A 106 0.30 1.09 11.99
CA LEU A 106 1.69 1.39 11.66
C LEU A 106 2.56 0.56 12.59
N THR A 107 3.33 -0.35 12.01
CA THR A 107 4.37 -1.11 12.70
C THR A 107 5.72 -0.59 12.24
N THR A 108 6.65 -0.39 13.16
CA THR A 108 8.02 0.06 12.85
C THR A 108 9.04 -0.94 13.36
N GLY A 109 10.00 -1.30 12.51
CA GLY A 109 11.17 -2.09 12.85
C GLY A 109 12.38 -1.20 13.11
N HIS A 110 13.17 -1.58 14.12
CA HIS A 110 14.37 -0.87 14.54
C HIS A 110 15.57 -1.81 14.52
N ALA A 111 16.64 -1.40 13.85
CA ALA A 111 17.89 -2.16 13.86
C ALA A 111 18.59 -2.03 15.22
N HIS A 112 19.25 -3.11 15.66
CA HIS A 112 20.05 -3.14 16.90
C HIS A 112 19.33 -2.55 18.13
N PRO A 113 18.14 -3.09 18.52
CA PRO A 113 17.34 -2.53 19.60
C PRO A 113 18.07 -2.48 20.95
N GLU A 114 19.09 -3.32 21.15
CA GLU A 114 19.94 -3.32 22.34
C GLU A 114 20.84 -2.07 22.46
N ARG A 115 20.97 -1.26 21.40
CA ARG A 115 21.74 -0.01 21.36
C ARG A 115 20.88 1.22 21.04
N PHE A 116 19.56 1.06 21.09
CA PHE A 116 18.60 2.07 20.66
C PHE A 116 18.86 3.46 21.24
N ARG A 117 18.80 4.46 20.36
CA ARG A 117 18.77 5.87 20.70
C ARG A 117 17.55 6.54 20.04
N PRO A 118 16.91 7.53 20.68
CA PRO A 118 15.72 8.18 20.11
C PRO A 118 15.90 8.79 18.71
N GLN A 119 17.14 9.14 18.34
CA GLN A 119 17.49 9.68 17.02
C GLN A 119 17.78 8.61 15.96
N ASP A 120 17.83 7.33 16.34
CA ASP A 120 18.10 6.26 15.39
C ASP A 120 16.93 6.16 14.41
N PRO A 121 17.20 6.01 13.10
CA PRO A 121 16.15 5.91 12.11
C PRO A 121 15.35 4.62 12.29
N VAL A 122 14.09 4.68 11.85
CA VAL A 122 13.29 3.48 11.66
C VAL A 122 13.88 2.72 10.47
N ALA A 123 14.20 1.44 10.66
CA ALA A 123 14.82 0.60 9.64
C ALA A 123 13.80 0.06 8.65
N GLU A 124 12.57 -0.20 9.10
CA GLU A 124 11.46 -0.63 8.25
C GLU A 124 10.13 -0.20 8.85
N MET A 125 9.11 -0.07 8.01
CA MET A 125 7.75 0.20 8.46
C MET A 125 6.75 -0.63 7.67
N THR A 126 5.64 -0.97 8.32
CA THR A 126 4.48 -1.60 7.68
C THR A 126 3.25 -0.75 7.97
N LEU A 127 2.59 -0.27 6.92
CA LEU A 127 1.32 0.45 6.95
C LEU A 127 0.20 -0.53 6.61
N GLY A 128 -0.70 -0.77 7.56
CA GLY A 128 -1.96 -1.48 7.35
C GLY A 128 -3.12 -0.50 7.36
N VAL A 129 -4.04 -0.59 6.40
CA VAL A 129 -5.24 0.25 6.35
C VAL A 129 -6.45 -0.64 6.08
N GLN A 130 -7.54 -0.35 6.81
CA GLN A 130 -8.78 -1.13 6.80
C GLN A 130 -9.93 -0.18 6.46
N TRP A 131 -10.69 -0.44 5.40
CA TRP A 131 -11.83 0.37 4.96
C TRP A 131 -12.95 -0.41 4.25
N ALA A 132 -12.71 -1.62 3.74
CA ALA A 132 -13.75 -2.47 3.20
C ALA A 132 -14.06 -3.61 4.19
N GLY A 133 -15.35 -3.82 4.46
CA GLY A 133 -15.83 -4.90 5.33
C GLY A 133 -15.71 -6.30 4.72
N GLY A 134 -14.89 -6.49 3.69
CA GLY A 134 -14.67 -7.78 3.03
C GLY A 134 -13.82 -8.70 3.90
N GLN A 135 -14.46 -9.59 4.66
CA GLN A 135 -13.72 -10.60 5.41
C GLN A 135 -13.31 -11.75 4.50
N ARG A 136 -12.00 -11.97 4.35
CA ARG A 136 -11.48 -13.27 3.90
C ARG A 136 -11.43 -14.18 5.13
N VAL A 137 -12.24 -15.23 5.11
CA VAL A 137 -12.25 -16.27 6.13
C VAL A 137 -11.56 -17.49 5.54
N ASP A 138 -10.40 -17.86 6.09
CA ASP A 138 -9.73 -19.13 5.76
C ASP A 138 -10.18 -20.18 6.78
N LEU A 139 -10.85 -21.23 6.31
CA LEU A 139 -11.41 -22.30 7.13
C LEU A 139 -10.74 -23.63 6.77
N GLN A 140 -10.30 -24.34 7.79
CA GLN A 140 -9.85 -25.72 7.68
C GLN A 140 -10.64 -26.62 8.65
N PRO A 141 -10.82 -27.92 8.35
CA PRO A 141 -11.40 -28.85 9.30
C PRO A 141 -10.64 -28.81 10.63
N ALA A 142 -11.36 -28.70 11.74
CA ALA A 142 -10.75 -28.71 13.06
C ALA A 142 -10.19 -30.11 13.36
N GLY A 143 -8.89 -30.18 13.68
CA GLY A 143 -8.24 -31.44 14.06
C GLY A 143 -8.50 -31.84 15.51
N CYS A 144 -8.42 -33.14 15.80
CA CYS A 144 -8.46 -33.70 17.15
C CYS A 144 -7.11 -34.37 17.47
N ALA A 145 -6.62 -34.21 18.70
CA ALA A 145 -5.38 -34.85 19.13
C ALA A 145 -5.53 -36.37 19.37
N ASP A 146 -6.77 -36.88 19.44
CA ASP A 146 -7.04 -38.31 19.56
C ASP A 146 -7.08 -38.96 18.16
N PRO A 147 -6.13 -39.86 17.83
CA PRO A 147 -6.07 -40.53 16.53
C PRO A 147 -7.20 -41.54 16.30
N ARG A 148 -8.04 -41.80 17.31
CA ARG A 148 -9.21 -42.69 17.22
C ARG A 148 -10.54 -41.92 17.19
N CYS A 149 -10.50 -40.59 17.10
CA CYS A 149 -11.69 -39.77 17.08
C CYS A 149 -12.24 -39.62 15.67
N ASP A 150 -13.42 -40.18 15.41
CA ASP A 150 -14.16 -40.06 14.14
C ASP A 150 -15.25 -38.97 14.19
N ALA A 151 -15.22 -38.10 15.21
CA ALA A 151 -16.22 -37.05 15.38
C ALA A 151 -15.93 -35.85 14.45
N ASP A 152 -16.99 -35.23 13.93
CA ASP A 152 -16.91 -33.94 13.24
C ASP A 152 -16.74 -32.81 14.27
N HIS A 153 -15.59 -32.16 14.25
CA HIS A 153 -15.26 -31.04 15.12
C HIS A 153 -15.51 -29.67 14.48
N GLY A 154 -16.14 -29.65 13.30
CA GLY A 154 -16.40 -28.44 12.54
C GLY A 154 -15.14 -27.87 11.91
N TYR A 155 -15.11 -26.55 11.74
CA TYR A 155 -14.02 -25.83 11.11
C TYR A 155 -13.35 -24.88 12.11
N THR A 156 -12.03 -24.79 12.04
CA THR A 156 -11.25 -23.71 12.65
C THR A 156 -10.73 -22.81 11.53
N GLY A 157 -10.49 -21.55 11.84
CA GLY A 157 -10.03 -20.63 10.82
C GLY A 157 -9.46 -19.33 11.36
N THR A 158 -8.89 -18.57 10.45
CA THR A 158 -8.39 -17.22 10.71
C THR A 158 -9.16 -16.23 9.84
N THR A 159 -9.42 -15.06 10.40
CA THR A 159 -10.00 -13.93 9.67
C THR A 159 -8.95 -12.86 9.52
N ALA A 160 -8.62 -12.50 8.28
CA ALA A 160 -7.85 -11.30 7.99
C ALA A 160 -8.80 -10.18 7.57
N ARG A 161 -8.56 -8.98 8.10
CA ARG A 161 -9.27 -7.75 7.73
C ARG A 161 -8.20 -6.72 7.44
N GLU A 162 -7.60 -6.72 6.26
CA GLU A 162 -6.66 -5.68 5.85
C GLU A 162 -6.85 -5.49 4.35
N ASP A 163 -7.32 -4.31 3.94
CA ASP A 163 -7.53 -4.01 2.51
C ASP A 163 -6.22 -3.64 1.84
N LEU A 164 -5.32 -3.03 2.61
CA LEU A 164 -4.02 -2.61 2.14
C LEU A 164 -2.95 -2.82 3.20
N VAL A 165 -1.86 -3.46 2.78
CA VAL A 165 -0.64 -3.61 3.57
C VAL A 165 0.54 -3.20 2.70
N ILE A 166 1.30 -2.18 3.12
CA ILE A 166 2.55 -1.77 2.46
C ILE A 166 3.69 -1.87 3.45
N ARG A 167 4.75 -2.59 3.08
CA ARG A 167 6.01 -2.64 3.83
C ARG A 167 7.09 -1.89 3.06
N VAL A 168 7.86 -1.08 3.76
CA VAL A 168 9.04 -0.36 3.23
C VAL A 168 10.20 -0.58 4.18
N ALA A 169 11.35 -0.98 3.67
CA ALA A 169 12.56 -1.28 4.42
C ALA A 169 13.77 -0.49 3.86
N ALA A 170 14.59 0.05 4.75
CA ALA A 170 15.75 0.85 4.36
C ALA A 170 16.78 0.05 3.55
N ASP A 171 16.92 -1.25 3.83
CA ASP A 171 17.82 -2.14 3.10
C ASP A 171 17.35 -2.45 1.67
N ALA A 172 16.05 -2.29 1.39
CA ALA A 172 15.45 -2.59 0.09
C ALA A 172 15.19 -1.31 -0.73
N GLU A 173 14.45 -0.34 -0.17
CA GLU A 173 14.06 0.88 -0.87
C GLU A 173 14.89 2.12 -0.47
N GLY A 174 15.77 1.99 0.53
CA GLY A 174 16.58 3.08 1.05
C GLY A 174 15.89 3.87 2.17
N GLN A 175 16.69 4.49 3.04
CA GLN A 175 16.18 5.23 4.21
C GLN A 175 15.17 6.33 3.84
N GLY A 176 15.42 7.05 2.73
CA GLY A 176 14.50 8.10 2.28
C GLY A 176 13.11 7.60 1.91
N ALA A 177 12.98 6.36 1.44
CA ALA A 177 11.69 5.74 1.16
C ALA A 177 10.93 5.42 2.45
N VAL A 178 11.62 4.88 3.47
CA VAL A 178 11.04 4.64 4.80
C VAL A 178 10.58 5.96 5.42
N ASP A 179 11.40 7.00 5.36
CA ASP A 179 11.07 8.32 5.92
C ASP A 179 9.84 8.95 5.23
N ALA A 180 9.76 8.84 3.90
CA ALA A 180 8.60 9.29 3.13
C ALA A 180 7.33 8.49 3.45
N ALA A 181 7.43 7.17 3.58
CA ALA A 181 6.31 6.31 3.96
C ALA A 181 5.82 6.59 5.38
N LEU A 182 6.73 6.83 6.33
CA LEU A 182 6.38 7.27 7.68
C LEU A 182 5.69 8.64 7.68
N HIS A 183 6.15 9.58 6.85
CA HIS A 183 5.49 10.87 6.70
C HIS A 183 4.06 10.69 6.20
N PHE A 184 3.87 9.92 5.11
CA PHE A 184 2.55 9.61 4.57
C PHE A 184 1.63 8.99 5.63
N ALA A 185 2.09 7.93 6.32
CA ALA A 185 1.31 7.26 7.35
C ALA A 185 0.86 8.20 8.47
N ARG A 186 1.73 9.14 8.87
CA ARG A 186 1.41 10.17 9.87
C ARG A 186 0.37 11.18 9.36
N VAL A 187 0.46 11.59 8.09
CA VAL A 187 -0.55 12.48 7.47
C VAL A 187 -1.90 11.79 7.39
N LEU A 188 -1.93 10.54 6.90
CA LEU A 188 -3.16 9.74 6.80
C LEU A 188 -3.83 9.58 8.17
N ARG A 189 -3.07 9.20 9.21
CA ARG A 189 -3.60 9.08 10.58
C ARG A 189 -4.22 10.36 11.10
N ARG A 190 -3.56 11.50 10.89
CA ARG A 190 -4.10 12.81 11.31
C ARG A 190 -5.38 13.15 10.55
N ALA A 191 -5.40 12.95 9.24
CA ALA A 191 -6.55 13.24 8.40
C ALA A 191 -7.75 12.35 8.75
N HIS A 192 -7.52 11.05 8.94
CA HIS A 192 -8.52 10.08 9.37
C HIS A 192 -9.13 10.46 10.74
N LEU A 193 -8.30 10.77 11.74
CA LEU A 193 -8.80 11.19 13.06
C LEU A 193 -9.56 12.52 13.02
N ALA A 194 -9.17 13.45 12.13
CA ALA A 194 -9.83 14.74 12.00
C ALA A 194 -11.25 14.65 11.42
N VAL A 195 -11.54 13.63 10.59
CA VAL A 195 -12.90 13.40 10.05
C VAL A 195 -13.75 12.46 10.91
N ALA A 196 -13.13 11.75 11.85
CA ALA A 196 -13.80 10.87 12.81
C ALA A 196 -14.30 11.63 14.07
N ALA A 197 -13.79 12.84 14.30
CA ALA A 197 -14.19 13.74 15.39
C ALA A 197 -15.43 14.57 15.03
#